data_AF-A0A0U1DJ50-F1
#
_entry.id   AF-A0A0U1DJ50-F1
#
_cell.length_a   1.000
_cell.length_b   1.000
_cell.length_c   1.000
_cell.angle_alpha   90.00
_cell.angle_beta   90.00
_cell.angle_gamma   90.00
#
_symmetry.space_group_name_H-M   'P 1'
#
loop_
_entity.id
_entity.type
_entity.pdbx_description
1 polymer ?
#
loop_
_entity_poly.entity_id
_entity_poly.type
_entity_poly.pdbx_seq_one_letter_code
_entity_poly.pdbx_strand_id
1 'polypeptide(L)'
;MFVAGPPPDAAVIMIGANDITKPNGNPGRRHGRGLRLARAQATAVRAAGGVPVPFSDLLAPEFYKAPELLFSEDMFHPSAAGYALAAKQLLPALCGVLGEWDGDEALETGSADDSSLLSRLGGVSRLWHRSTGVPAPVVVTAG
;
A
#
# COMPACT_ATOMS: atom_id res chain seq x y z
N MET A 1 27.59 4.32 5.09
CA MET A 1 27.51 3.25 4.09
C MET A 1 27.53 3.91 2.74
N PHE A 2 28.67 3.90 2.05
CA PHE A 2 28.75 4.38 0.67
C PHE A 2 28.36 3.22 -0.23
N VAL A 3 27.29 3.37 -1.01
CA VAL A 3 27.00 2.43 -2.11
C VAL A 3 28.02 2.74 -3.19
N ALA A 4 28.97 1.83 -3.42
CA ALA A 4 29.97 1.97 -4.46
C ALA A 4 29.33 1.63 -5.82
N GLY A 5 29.13 2.63 -6.68
CA GLY A 5 28.55 2.48 -8.02
C GLY A 5 27.80 3.73 -8.48
N PRO A 6 27.40 3.81 -9.77
CA PRO A 6 26.44 4.81 -10.22
C PRO A 6 25.12 4.68 -9.42
N PRO A 7 24.36 5.78 -9.25
CA PRO A 7 23.06 5.70 -8.60
C PRO A 7 22.13 4.76 -9.38
N PRO A 8 21.22 4.04 -8.71
CA PRO A 8 20.28 3.16 -9.39
C PRO A 8 19.27 3.97 -10.24
N ASP A 9 18.83 3.40 -11.35
CA ASP A 9 17.81 4.01 -12.24
C ASP A 9 16.43 4.08 -11.57
N ALA A 10 16.14 3.16 -10.65
CA ALA A 10 14.95 3.19 -9.80
C ALA A 10 15.24 2.58 -8.42
N ALA A 11 14.48 3.02 -7.41
CA ALA A 11 14.55 2.47 -6.06
C ALA A 11 13.15 2.30 -5.47
N VAL A 12 12.92 1.16 -4.80
CA VAL A 12 11.72 0.92 -4.00
C VAL A 12 12.07 1.16 -2.54
N ILE A 13 11.35 2.09 -1.89
CA ILE A 13 11.53 2.40 -0.47
C ILE A 13 10.27 1.94 0.28
N MET A 14 10.39 0.84 1.01
CA MET A 14 9.33 0.35 1.89
C MET A 14 9.56 0.86 3.30
N ILE A 15 8.69 1.76 3.77
CA ILE A 15 8.73 2.26 5.15
C ILE A 15 7.60 1.58 5.93
N GLY A 16 7.99 0.70 6.85
CA GLY A 16 7.09 -0.27 7.48
C GLY A 16 6.62 0.07 8.90
N ALA A 17 5.87 -0.90 9.46
CA ALA A 17 5.20 -0.84 10.77
C ALA A 17 6.11 -0.60 11.98
N ASN A 18 7.43 -0.78 11.84
CA ASN A 18 8.42 -0.61 12.90
C ASN A 18 8.41 0.80 13.52
N ASP A 19 8.02 1.83 12.74
CA ASP A 19 7.98 3.22 13.21
C ASP A 19 6.76 3.52 14.10
N ILE A 20 5.76 2.62 14.14
CA ILE A 20 4.49 2.82 14.86
C ILE A 20 4.39 1.85 16.06
N THR A 21 5.22 0.80 16.09
CA THR A 21 5.18 -0.32 17.04
C THR A 21 6.11 -0.16 18.26
N LYS A 22 6.00 0.92 19.06
CA LYS A 22 6.55 0.86 20.43
C LYS A 22 5.79 -0.20 21.25
N PRO A 23 6.39 -1.19 21.92
CA PRO A 23 5.70 -2.39 22.43
C PRO A 23 4.44 -2.15 23.29
N ASN A 24 4.33 -1.01 24.00
CA ASN A 24 3.28 -0.79 25.02
C ASN A 24 2.15 0.21 24.64
N GLY A 25 1.93 0.52 23.36
CA GLY A 25 0.91 1.49 22.91
C GLY A 25 -0.49 0.89 22.64
N ASN A 26 -1.55 1.65 22.95
CA ASN A 26 -2.94 1.32 22.61
C ASN A 26 -3.12 1.03 21.08
N PRO A 27 -3.73 -0.12 20.69
CA PRO A 27 -3.87 -0.53 19.28
C PRO A 27 -4.55 0.49 18.37
N GLY A 28 -5.65 1.11 18.81
CA GLY A 28 -6.37 2.11 18.03
C GLY A 28 -5.54 3.37 17.76
N ARG A 29 -4.66 3.73 18.71
CA ARG A 29 -3.73 4.86 18.53
C ARG A 29 -2.60 4.53 17.55
N ARG A 30 -2.21 3.26 17.42
CA ARG A 30 -1.22 2.81 16.41
C ARG A 30 -1.81 2.92 15.03
N HIS A 31 -2.99 2.36 14.80
CA HIS A 31 -3.65 2.40 13.51
C HIS A 31 -3.86 3.84 13.01
N GLY A 32 -4.39 4.72 13.87
CA GLY A 32 -4.57 6.14 13.51
C GLY A 32 -3.26 6.91 13.24
N ARG A 33 -2.16 6.57 13.94
CA ARG A 33 -0.84 7.16 13.65
C ARG A 33 -0.26 6.63 12.34
N GLY A 34 -0.36 5.33 12.10
CA GLY A 34 0.09 4.71 10.87
C GLY A 34 -0.61 5.28 9.65
N LEU A 35 -1.92 5.51 9.77
CA LEU A 35 -2.69 6.14 8.70
C LEU A 35 -2.22 7.56 8.38
N ARG A 36 -1.92 8.36 9.41
CA ARG A 36 -1.38 9.72 9.21
C ARG A 36 0.02 9.70 8.61
N LEU A 37 0.86 8.77 9.06
CA LEU A 37 2.21 8.60 8.53
C LEU A 37 2.16 8.20 7.05
N ALA A 38 1.32 7.23 6.68
CA ALA A 38 1.15 6.80 5.29
C ALA A 38 0.69 7.96 4.38
N ARG A 39 -0.25 8.79 4.84
CA ARG A 39 -0.68 10.00 4.10
C ARG A 39 0.44 11.02 3.92
N ALA A 40 1.22 11.27 4.97
CA ALA A 40 2.35 12.18 4.92
C ALA A 40 3.45 11.66 3.96
N GLN A 41 3.75 10.37 4.01
CA GLN A 41 4.69 9.70 3.12
C GLN A 41 4.22 9.79 1.66
N ALA A 42 2.95 9.48 1.39
CA ALA A 42 2.41 9.58 0.03
C ALA A 42 2.47 11.00 -0.53
N THR A 43 2.25 12.01 0.31
CA THR A 43 2.38 13.43 -0.06
C THR A 43 3.84 13.77 -0.39
N ALA A 44 4.77 13.36 0.47
CA ALA A 44 6.20 13.62 0.28
C ALA A 44 6.77 12.92 -0.96
N VAL A 45 6.38 11.66 -1.20
CA VAL A 45 6.77 10.90 -2.40
C VAL A 45 6.29 11.59 -3.67
N ARG A 46 5.02 12.01 -3.73
CA ARG A 46 4.49 12.76 -4.89
C ARG A 46 5.21 14.09 -5.09
N ALA A 47 5.46 14.84 -4.02
CA ALA A 47 6.18 16.12 -4.10
C ALA A 47 7.61 15.96 -4.62
N ALA A 48 8.22 14.80 -4.41
CA ALA A 48 9.54 14.44 -4.94
C ALA A 48 9.49 13.80 -6.34
N GLY A 49 8.33 13.70 -6.98
CA GLY A 49 8.16 13.07 -8.31
C GLY A 49 8.12 11.54 -8.30
N GLY A 50 8.05 10.91 -7.12
CA GLY A 50 7.93 9.46 -6.99
C GLY A 50 6.49 8.95 -7.05
N VAL A 51 6.35 7.62 -7.15
CA VAL A 51 5.06 6.93 -7.19
C VAL A 51 4.74 6.29 -5.83
N PRO A 52 3.78 6.81 -5.05
CA PRO A 52 3.38 6.14 -3.82
C PRO A 52 2.49 4.93 -4.12
N VAL A 53 2.80 3.80 -3.49
CA VAL A 53 1.97 2.59 -3.54
C VAL A 53 1.27 2.42 -2.19
N PRO A 54 -0.08 2.36 -2.12
CA PRO A 54 -0.83 2.16 -0.87
C PRO A 54 -0.75 0.69 -0.40
N PHE A 55 0.46 0.21 -0.15
CA PHE A 55 0.82 -1.19 -0.01
C PHE A 55 -0.02 -1.94 1.05
N SER A 56 -0.26 -1.33 2.21
CA SER A 56 -1.10 -1.94 3.25
C SER A 56 -2.58 -2.00 2.89
N ASP A 57 -3.11 -1.00 2.18
CA ASP A 57 -4.52 -1.01 1.76
C ASP A 57 -4.78 -2.11 0.72
N LEU A 58 -3.78 -2.38 -0.13
CA LEU A 58 -3.83 -3.43 -1.16
C LEU A 58 -3.66 -4.84 -0.58
N LEU A 59 -2.74 -5.03 0.38
CA LEU A 59 -2.39 -6.36 0.86
C LEU A 59 -3.17 -6.82 2.10
N ALA A 60 -3.48 -5.92 3.04
CA ALA A 60 -4.07 -6.33 4.31
C ALA A 60 -5.37 -7.14 4.14
N PRO A 61 -6.32 -6.79 3.24
CA PRO A 61 -7.51 -7.59 3.03
C PRO A 61 -7.22 -9.04 2.63
N GLU A 62 -6.22 -9.26 1.78
CA GLU A 62 -5.84 -10.61 1.31
C GLU A 62 -5.21 -11.43 2.43
N PHE A 63 -4.32 -10.82 3.23
CA PHE A 63 -3.74 -11.46 4.41
C PHE A 63 -4.80 -11.83 5.47
N TYR A 64 -5.87 -11.05 5.61
CA TYR A 64 -6.99 -11.42 6.49
C TYR A 64 -7.86 -12.56 5.93
N LYS A 65 -7.99 -12.68 4.60
CA LYS A 65 -8.76 -13.75 3.95
C LYS A 65 -8.04 -15.09 4.00
N ALA A 66 -6.72 -15.10 3.86
CA ALA A 66 -5.92 -16.32 3.78
C ALA A 66 -4.66 -16.27 4.67
N PRO A 67 -4.79 -16.06 6.00
CA PRO A 67 -3.65 -15.84 6.88
C PRO A 67 -2.70 -17.04 6.94
N GLU A 68 -3.24 -18.26 6.99
CA GLU A 68 -2.45 -19.52 7.03
C GLU A 68 -1.62 -19.77 5.75
N LEU A 69 -2.01 -19.15 4.63
CA LEU A 69 -1.28 -19.25 3.36
C LEU A 69 -0.26 -18.12 3.20
N LEU A 70 -0.65 -16.90 3.59
CA LEU A 70 0.09 -15.67 3.26
C LEU A 70 1.07 -15.24 4.34
N PHE A 71 0.91 -15.69 5.59
CA PHE A 71 1.93 -15.54 6.63
C PHE A 71 2.81 -16.78 6.75
N SER A 72 4.04 -16.56 7.22
CA SER A 72 4.93 -17.61 7.73
C SER A 72 4.43 -18.11 9.10
N GLU A 73 5.08 -19.15 9.64
CA GLU A 73 4.70 -19.79 10.91
C GLU A 73 4.61 -18.83 12.11
N ASP A 74 5.36 -17.72 12.08
CA ASP A 74 5.34 -16.72 13.17
C ASP A 74 4.15 -15.74 13.10
N MET A 75 3.27 -15.90 12.12
CA MET A 75 2.09 -15.07 11.88
C MET A 75 2.40 -13.56 11.79
N PHE A 76 3.63 -13.24 11.42
CA PHE A 76 4.12 -11.87 11.33
C PHE A 76 4.79 -11.61 9.99
N HIS A 77 5.75 -12.44 9.59
CA HIS A 77 6.41 -12.30 8.29
C HIS A 77 5.54 -12.92 7.18
N PRO A 78 5.52 -12.35 5.96
CA PRO A 78 4.90 -13.01 4.82
C PRO A 78 5.53 -14.38 4.54
N SER A 79 4.73 -15.33 4.07
CA SER A 79 5.23 -16.56 3.45
C SER A 79 5.79 -16.27 2.06
N ALA A 80 6.31 -17.29 1.36
CA ALA A 80 6.69 -17.16 -0.04
C ALA A 80 5.52 -16.68 -0.93
N ALA A 81 4.31 -17.19 -0.70
CA ALA A 81 3.10 -16.75 -1.41
C ALA A 81 2.75 -15.29 -1.05
N GLY A 82 2.91 -14.90 0.22
CA GLY A 82 2.73 -13.53 0.68
C GLY A 82 3.71 -12.55 0.02
N TYR A 83 5.00 -12.90 -0.08
CA TYR A 83 5.98 -12.09 -0.80
C TYR A 83 5.71 -12.00 -2.30
N ALA A 84 5.25 -13.09 -2.93
CA ALA A 84 4.87 -13.06 -4.34
C ALA A 84 3.69 -12.11 -4.57
N LEU A 85 2.67 -12.12 -3.70
CA LEU A 85 1.56 -11.18 -3.76
C LEU A 85 2.02 -9.72 -3.56
N ALA A 86 2.91 -9.48 -2.58
CA ALA A 86 3.51 -8.18 -2.36
C ALA A 86 4.26 -7.64 -3.59
N ALA A 87 5.09 -8.47 -4.22
CA ALA A 87 5.83 -8.10 -5.42
C ALA A 87 4.90 -7.69 -6.56
N LYS A 88 3.79 -8.43 -6.78
CA LYS A 88 2.79 -8.10 -7.80
C LYS A 88 2.20 -6.69 -7.65
N GLN A 89 2.11 -6.17 -6.42
CA GLN A 89 1.60 -4.81 -6.19
C GLN A 89 2.65 -3.71 -6.41
N LEU A 90 3.95 -4.04 -6.33
CA LEU A 90 5.04 -3.09 -6.51
C LEU A 90 5.54 -3.02 -7.96
N LEU A 91 5.49 -4.16 -8.67
CA LEU A 91 6.00 -4.30 -10.03
C LEU A 91 5.46 -3.24 -11.00
N PRO A 92 4.15 -2.98 -11.10
CA PRO A 92 3.61 -2.00 -12.05
C PRO A 92 4.19 -0.59 -11.86
N ALA A 93 4.32 -0.14 -10.61
CA ALA A 93 4.89 1.17 -10.29
C ALA A 93 6.39 1.22 -10.63
N LEU A 94 7.13 0.14 -10.37
CA LEU A 94 8.55 0.06 -10.68
C LEU A 94 8.81 0.05 -12.19
N CYS A 95 8.12 -0.80 -12.93
CA CYS A 95 8.21 -0.86 -14.39
C CYS A 95 7.77 0.44 -15.05
N GLY A 96 6.73 1.10 -14.51
CA GLY A 96 6.29 2.41 -14.98
C GLY A 96 7.37 3.49 -14.83
N VAL A 97 8.12 3.50 -13.72
CA VAL A 97 9.25 4.41 -13.52
C VAL A 97 10.43 4.08 -14.43
N LEU A 98 10.67 2.80 -14.70
CA LEU A 98 11.73 2.35 -15.62
C LEU A 98 11.38 2.54 -17.10
N GLY A 99 10.12 2.85 -17.42
CA GLY A 99 9.63 2.94 -18.81
C GLY A 99 9.50 1.57 -19.50
N GLU A 100 9.43 0.49 -18.74
CA GLU A 100 9.41 -0.91 -19.21
C GLU A 100 8.01 -1.54 -19.13
N TRP A 101 6.96 -0.74 -18.92
CA TRP A 101 5.61 -1.25 -18.66
C TRP A 101 4.68 -1.20 -19.87
N ASP A 102 4.37 -2.38 -20.42
CA ASP A 102 3.45 -2.56 -21.56
C ASP A 102 1.99 -2.90 -21.16
N GLY A 103 1.66 -2.86 -19.86
CA GLY A 103 0.29 -2.96 -19.35
C GLY A 103 -0.14 -4.34 -18.84
N ASP A 104 -0.43 -4.41 -17.53
CA ASP A 104 -1.46 -5.27 -16.93
C ASP A 104 -1.86 -4.72 -15.53
N GLU A 105 -3.10 -4.26 -15.35
CA GLU A 105 -3.56 -3.44 -14.21
C GLU A 105 -3.10 -3.92 -12.80
N ALA A 106 -2.52 -2.99 -12.03
CA ALA A 106 -2.38 -3.16 -10.57
C ALA A 106 -3.79 -3.24 -9.95
N LEU A 107 -3.96 -3.97 -8.85
CA LEU A 107 -5.27 -4.08 -8.19
C LEU A 107 -5.82 -2.68 -7.85
N GLU A 108 -6.95 -2.34 -8.45
CA GLU A 108 -7.67 -1.10 -8.19
C GLU A 108 -8.03 -1.01 -6.69
N THR A 109 -7.66 0.11 -6.06
CA THR A 109 -8.26 0.49 -4.78
C THR A 109 -9.75 0.66 -5.02
N GLY A 110 -10.59 -0.18 -4.41
CA GLY A 110 -12.04 -0.13 -4.56
C GLY A 110 -12.56 1.31 -4.64
N SER A 111 -12.99 1.67 -5.85
CA SER A 111 -13.41 3.03 -6.20
C SER A 111 -14.53 3.49 -5.26
N ALA A 112 -14.33 4.69 -4.72
CA ALA A 112 -15.42 5.48 -4.18
C ALA A 112 -16.25 6.02 -5.35
N ASP A 113 -17.58 5.87 -5.23
CA ASP A 113 -18.67 6.44 -6.03
C ASP A 113 -19.14 5.68 -7.29
N ASP A 114 -20.12 4.79 -7.05
CA ASP A 114 -21.39 4.88 -7.80
C ASP A 114 -22.55 4.86 -6.79
N SER A 115 -23.05 6.05 -6.44
CA SER A 115 -23.94 6.26 -5.30
C SER A 115 -25.41 6.11 -5.69
N SER A 116 -25.93 4.89 -5.58
CA SER A 116 -27.36 4.65 -5.45
C SER A 116 -27.92 5.39 -4.22
N LEU A 117 -29.03 6.11 -4.41
CA LEU A 117 -29.75 6.89 -3.40
C LEU A 117 -30.10 6.11 -2.11
N LEU A 118 -30.10 4.77 -2.18
CA LEU A 118 -30.34 3.87 -1.04
C LEU A 118 -29.15 3.76 -0.05
N SER A 119 -27.93 4.16 -0.42
CA SER A 119 -26.72 4.06 0.43
C SER A 119 -26.60 5.15 1.50
N ARG A 120 -27.52 6.13 1.54
CA ARG A 120 -27.52 7.20 2.55
C ARG A 120 -28.05 6.75 3.92
N LEU A 121 -28.69 5.58 4.02
CA LEU A 121 -29.25 5.07 5.27
C LEU A 121 -28.33 4.08 6.03
N GLY A 122 -27.22 3.62 5.43
CA GLY A 122 -26.29 2.63 6.01
C GLY A 122 -25.12 3.21 6.82
N GLY A 123 -25.33 4.30 7.57
CA GLY A 123 -24.29 5.14 8.19
C GLY A 123 -23.37 4.52 9.26
N VAL A 124 -23.43 3.21 9.51
CA VAL A 124 -22.71 2.59 10.64
C VAL A 124 -21.49 1.74 10.21
N SER A 125 -21.40 1.32 8.95
CA SER A 125 -20.27 0.49 8.45
C SER A 125 -19.01 1.31 8.10
N ARG A 126 -19.18 2.60 7.75
CA ARG A 126 -18.08 3.48 7.31
C ARG A 126 -17.05 3.84 8.37
N LEU A 127 -17.32 3.58 9.66
CA LEU A 127 -16.35 3.84 10.72
C LEU A 127 -15.27 2.75 10.84
N TRP A 128 -15.44 1.58 10.20
CA TRP A 128 -14.60 0.41 10.44
C TRP A 128 -13.41 0.26 9.47
N HIS A 129 -13.49 0.82 8.26
CA HIS A 129 -12.40 0.79 7.28
C HIS A 129 -11.90 2.20 6.98
N ARG A 130 -11.00 2.72 7.82
CA ARG A 130 -10.26 3.95 7.52
C ARG A 130 -9.11 3.61 6.56
N SER A 131 -9.34 3.73 5.26
CA SER A 131 -8.30 3.67 4.22
C SER A 131 -7.34 4.87 4.33
N THR A 132 -6.10 4.68 3.86
CA THR A 132 -5.13 5.77 3.69
C THR A 132 -5.68 6.90 2.84
N GLY A 133 -6.67 6.65 1.97
CA GLY A 133 -7.18 7.62 1.01
C GLY A 133 -6.14 7.96 -0.06
N VAL A 134 -5.07 7.17 -0.15
CA VAL A 134 -4.10 7.20 -1.23
C VAL A 134 -4.70 6.31 -2.32
N PRO A 135 -5.08 6.88 -3.49
CA PRO A 135 -5.55 6.05 -4.59
C PRO A 135 -4.43 5.06 -4.97
N ALA A 136 -4.82 3.86 -5.41
CA ALA A 136 -3.92 2.96 -6.12
C ALA A 136 -3.15 3.75 -7.18
N PRO A 137 -1.90 3.38 -7.49
CA PRO A 137 -1.17 4.00 -8.57
C PRO A 137 -1.97 3.80 -9.87
N VAL A 138 -2.72 4.83 -10.26
CA VAL A 138 -3.22 4.97 -11.63
C VAL A 138 -1.97 5.25 -12.45
N VAL A 139 -1.51 4.25 -13.19
CA VAL A 139 -0.44 4.43 -14.17
C VAL A 139 -1.05 5.29 -15.28
N VAL A 140 -0.88 6.61 -15.17
CA VAL A 140 -1.28 7.52 -16.24
C VAL A 140 -0.31 7.32 -17.38
N THR A 141 -0.82 6.93 -18.54
CA THR A 141 -0.05 6.82 -19.78
C THR A 141 0.56 8.19 -20.08
N ALA A 142 1.88 8.26 -20.23
CA ALA A 142 2.50 9.41 -20.88
C ALA A 142 2.12 9.33 -22.37
N GLY A 143 1.41 10.34 -22.87
CA GLY A 143 1.21 10.57 -24.30
C GLY A 143 2.39 11.25 -24.96
#